data_AF-F9XNS7-F1
#
_entry.id   AF-F9XNS7-F1
#
_cell.length_a   1.000
_cell.length_b   1.000
_cell.length_c   1.000
_cell.angle_alpha   90.00
_cell.angle_beta   90.00
_cell.angle_gamma   90.00
#
_symmetry.space_group_name_H-M   'P 1'
#
loop_
_entity.id
_entity.type
_entity.pdbx_description
1 polymer ?
#
loop_
_entity_poly.entity_id
_entity_poly.type
_entity_poly.pdbx_seq_one_letter_code
_entity_poly.pdbx_strand_id
1 'polypeptide(L)'
;RTSRGDQACQFMLTDATFLDWLSNFSGTANLLAIIGHMGSGKSVLVSFLIEELKRRNRGQIPEPKVCNYYCRDARPGLENRVYSVLLFQLLEQLPWLKEPFLKWYKKEVESGNHPLEDASILEDYLEALCGLLERPLFLVIDGVDECDPDTCRSIITLLRRLSKGNLNVKILLSCRPTQEIVKQLELMLQVHLVASDERDRLIVEHTVHKRLESLSDEVKNEIVRAVSSAAQGSAIWTRMTIESIVKEEITQLRPILSFLQNMSLPGGLADLYKDLLPPATDAVGSRKRKTATVALMILYAARRPLSISELGWATALGTAPQNTTTVSALAVLVDAPRILRLIRPFLAPIDFDDLTKRQIFLVHKSVEEFVLEIVKPPHQHPEKCIFDICVRYLLLDEIGHFHLLSEEQILSSELRQATDLFADSLSGAQEYNEDCDWDEWEADETRFDPTESRAGAEHGFGHFFVYASCHWIDHLGALDLENLARRGDIERLCHVGSTWLRNWIEQHRRPDCVLNPRFTFDYSLYDPLSIVALFGSDTVFADMLANSDFKSSSYSAETIENAAAQLRQWGGKTQVTRSRGRVQARQFGSQGRIAALEDAVLRQAS
;
A
#
# COMPACT_ATOMS: atom_id res chain seq x y z
N ARG A 1 -15.33 5.29 -18.91
CA ARG A 1 -14.55 4.77 -20.07
C ARG A 1 -13.87 5.88 -20.91
N THR A 2 -13.96 7.16 -20.54
CA THR A 2 -13.35 8.33 -21.24
C THR A 2 -12.33 9.09 -20.38
N SER A 3 -11.69 8.42 -19.41
CA SER A 3 -10.89 9.11 -18.38
C SER A 3 -9.40 9.25 -18.70
N ARG A 4 -8.87 8.34 -19.54
CA ARG A 4 -7.46 8.27 -19.98
C ARG A 4 -7.36 8.96 -21.34
N GLY A 5 -6.47 9.93 -21.50
CA GLY A 5 -6.27 10.65 -22.76
C GLY A 5 -5.65 9.75 -23.83
N ASP A 6 -6.38 8.71 -24.27
CA ASP A 6 -5.87 7.62 -25.11
C ASP A 6 -5.30 8.10 -26.45
N GLN A 7 -5.76 9.25 -26.94
CA GLN A 7 -5.19 9.91 -28.13
C GLN A 7 -3.67 10.13 -27.99
N ALA A 8 -3.20 10.51 -26.79
CA ALA A 8 -1.78 10.70 -26.51
C ALA A 8 -0.98 9.38 -26.49
N CYS A 9 -1.65 8.22 -26.53
CA CYS A 9 -1.03 6.89 -26.56
C CYS A 9 -1.06 6.26 -27.98
N GLN A 10 -1.83 6.82 -28.92
CA GLN A 10 -2.04 6.21 -30.24
C GLN A 10 -0.77 6.08 -31.08
N PHE A 11 0.21 6.98 -30.89
CA PHE A 11 1.50 6.94 -31.60
C PHE A 11 2.20 5.57 -31.44
N MET A 12 2.01 4.91 -30.30
CA MET A 12 2.61 3.62 -29.98
C MET A 12 2.13 2.49 -30.90
N LEU A 13 0.91 2.62 -31.45
CA LEU A 13 0.33 1.61 -32.34
C LEU A 13 0.92 1.66 -33.76
N THR A 14 1.62 2.74 -34.09
CA THR A 14 2.33 2.94 -35.36
C THR A 14 3.84 2.90 -35.21
N ASP A 15 4.35 2.72 -33.99
CA ASP A 15 5.78 2.62 -33.70
C ASP A 15 6.38 1.34 -34.30
N ALA A 16 7.47 1.48 -35.05
CA ALA A 16 8.07 0.37 -35.79
C ALA A 16 8.62 -0.72 -34.85
N THR A 17 9.22 -0.33 -33.72
CA THR A 17 9.80 -1.26 -32.75
C THR A 17 8.72 -2.07 -32.04
N PHE A 18 7.60 -1.45 -31.69
CA PHE A 18 6.45 -2.16 -31.13
C PHE A 18 5.76 -3.08 -32.13
N LEU A 19 5.60 -2.65 -33.37
CA LEU A 19 5.02 -3.49 -34.42
C LEU A 19 5.92 -4.70 -34.74
N ASP A 20 7.24 -4.52 -34.70
CA ASP A 20 8.21 -5.60 -34.80
C ASP A 20 8.09 -6.58 -33.64
N TRP A 21 8.04 -6.10 -32.39
CA TRP A 21 7.79 -6.95 -31.23
C TRP A 21 6.46 -7.72 -31.32
N LEU A 22 5.38 -7.05 -31.73
CA LEU A 22 4.05 -7.64 -31.78
C LEU A 22 3.96 -8.76 -32.84
N SER A 23 4.56 -8.53 -34.01
CA SER A 23 4.44 -9.42 -35.19
C SER A 23 5.64 -10.35 -35.38
N ASN A 24 6.73 -10.12 -34.63
CA ASN A 24 8.01 -10.82 -34.72
C ASN A 24 8.65 -10.79 -36.13
N PHE A 25 8.60 -9.64 -36.82
CA PHE A 25 9.07 -9.53 -38.21
C PHE A 25 10.58 -9.80 -38.35
N SER A 26 11.37 -9.34 -37.39
CA SER A 26 12.84 -9.46 -37.40
C SER A 26 13.37 -10.78 -36.84
N GLY A 27 12.48 -11.64 -36.31
CA GLY A 27 12.85 -12.93 -35.72
C GLY A 27 13.69 -12.85 -34.44
N THR A 28 13.85 -11.67 -33.84
CA THR A 28 14.93 -11.41 -32.86
C THR A 28 14.52 -10.89 -31.49
N ALA A 29 13.24 -10.66 -31.15
CA ALA A 29 12.90 -10.41 -29.74
C ALA A 29 11.43 -10.59 -29.39
N ASN A 30 11.19 -11.43 -28.39
CA ASN A 30 9.91 -11.50 -27.66
C ASN A 30 9.87 -10.55 -26.46
N LEU A 31 10.94 -9.77 -26.22
CA LEU A 31 11.07 -8.84 -25.10
C LEU A 31 11.08 -7.40 -25.61
N LEU A 32 10.18 -6.58 -25.08
CA LEU A 32 10.09 -5.14 -25.33
C LEU A 32 10.17 -4.36 -24.02
N ALA A 33 11.07 -3.38 -23.97
CA ALA A 33 11.20 -2.45 -22.85
C ALA A 33 10.72 -1.05 -23.25
N ILE A 34 9.80 -0.52 -22.46
CA ILE A 34 9.31 0.85 -22.56
C ILE A 34 10.04 1.70 -21.51
N ILE A 35 10.97 2.54 -21.98
CA ILE A 35 11.88 3.31 -21.12
C ILE A 35 11.45 4.76 -21.10
N GLY A 36 11.37 5.36 -19.92
CA GLY A 36 11.03 6.78 -19.82
C GLY A 36 11.24 7.33 -18.43
N HIS A 37 11.45 8.65 -18.34
CA HIS A 37 11.62 9.32 -17.07
C HIS A 37 10.35 9.26 -16.20
N MET A 38 10.51 9.63 -14.94
CA MET A 38 9.40 9.73 -14.01
C MET A 38 8.35 10.72 -14.55
N GLY A 39 7.07 10.33 -14.52
CA GLY A 39 5.99 11.16 -15.03
C GLY A 39 5.86 11.25 -16.55
N SER A 40 6.62 10.47 -17.32
CA SER A 40 6.50 10.45 -18.80
C SER A 40 5.25 9.74 -19.33
N GLY A 41 4.37 9.22 -18.46
CA GLY A 41 3.14 8.53 -18.86
C GLY A 41 3.28 7.03 -19.17
N LYS A 42 4.38 6.38 -18.77
CA LYS A 42 4.60 4.93 -18.99
C LYS A 42 3.42 4.06 -18.55
N SER A 43 2.98 4.15 -17.30
CA SER A 43 1.87 3.34 -16.78
C SER A 43 0.56 3.56 -17.54
N VAL A 44 0.30 4.81 -17.94
CA VAL A 44 -0.87 5.18 -18.77
C VAL A 44 -0.79 4.50 -20.14
N LEU A 45 0.39 4.54 -20.77
CA LEU A 45 0.65 3.86 -22.04
C LEU A 45 0.55 2.34 -21.90
N VAL A 46 1.13 1.74 -20.87
CA VAL A 46 1.08 0.29 -20.64
C VAL A 46 -0.36 -0.18 -20.43
N SER A 47 -1.16 0.52 -19.63
CA SER A 47 -2.59 0.19 -19.50
C SER A 47 -3.34 0.29 -20.83
N PHE A 48 -3.02 1.28 -21.66
CA PHE A 48 -3.57 1.41 -23.01
C PHE A 48 -3.20 0.22 -23.91
N LEU A 49 -1.93 -0.18 -23.88
CA LEU A 49 -1.47 -1.33 -24.65
C LEU A 49 -2.12 -2.65 -24.19
N ILE A 50 -2.31 -2.85 -22.88
CA ILE A 50 -3.01 -4.05 -22.37
C ILE A 50 -4.44 -4.14 -22.91
N GLU A 51 -5.18 -3.02 -22.90
CA GLU A 51 -6.54 -2.97 -23.42
C GLU A 51 -6.56 -3.23 -24.94
N GLU A 52 -5.61 -2.64 -25.66
CA GLU A 52 -5.53 -2.78 -27.11
C GLU A 52 -5.10 -4.19 -27.53
N LEU A 53 -4.19 -4.83 -26.80
CA LEU A 53 -3.85 -6.25 -26.96
C LEU A 53 -5.09 -7.12 -26.75
N LYS A 54 -5.78 -6.95 -25.62
CA LYS A 54 -7.02 -7.69 -25.34
C LYS A 54 -8.07 -7.47 -26.43
N ARG A 55 -8.21 -6.24 -26.96
CA ARG A 55 -9.14 -5.91 -28.05
C ARG A 55 -8.77 -6.64 -29.34
N ARG A 56 -7.49 -6.64 -29.73
CA ARG A 56 -6.99 -7.28 -30.95
C ARG A 56 -7.02 -8.81 -30.87
N ASN A 57 -6.86 -9.37 -29.67
CA ASN A 57 -6.85 -10.81 -29.44
C ASN A 57 -8.24 -11.45 -29.60
N ARG A 58 -9.31 -10.68 -29.38
CA ARG A 58 -10.70 -11.17 -29.51
C ARG A 58 -10.94 -11.71 -30.92
N GLY A 59 -11.40 -12.96 -30.98
CA GLY A 59 -11.71 -13.63 -32.25
C GLY A 59 -10.53 -14.32 -32.93
N GLN A 60 -9.32 -14.26 -32.35
CA GLN A 60 -8.17 -15.06 -32.82
C GLN A 60 -8.27 -16.50 -32.29
N ILE A 61 -7.73 -17.46 -33.06
CA ILE A 61 -7.70 -18.88 -32.68
C ILE A 61 -6.26 -19.42 -32.86
N PRO A 62 -5.59 -19.90 -31.79
CA PRO A 62 -6.01 -19.81 -30.39
C PRO A 62 -5.96 -18.36 -29.86
N GLU A 63 -6.96 -17.95 -29.07
CA GLU A 63 -7.03 -16.59 -28.52
C GLU A 63 -5.82 -16.28 -27.60
N PRO A 64 -4.99 -15.27 -27.91
CA PRO A 64 -3.87 -14.93 -27.03
C PRO A 64 -4.32 -14.46 -25.64
N LYS A 65 -3.60 -14.87 -24.60
CA LYS A 65 -3.88 -14.45 -23.21
C LYS A 65 -2.98 -13.30 -22.79
N VAL A 66 -3.46 -12.46 -21.88
CA VAL A 66 -2.72 -11.27 -21.40
C VAL A 66 -2.73 -11.26 -19.87
N CYS A 67 -1.57 -11.44 -19.27
CA CYS A 67 -1.36 -11.29 -17.83
C CYS A 67 -0.51 -10.05 -17.57
N ASN A 68 -0.84 -9.32 -16.51
CA ASN A 68 -0.15 -8.07 -16.21
C ASN A 68 0.10 -7.89 -14.71
N TYR A 69 1.17 -7.18 -14.37
CA TYR A 69 1.48 -6.79 -13.01
C TYR A 69 1.96 -5.34 -12.99
N TYR A 70 1.47 -4.56 -12.02
CA TYR A 70 1.91 -3.19 -11.77
C TYR A 70 2.80 -3.20 -10.53
N CYS A 71 4.09 -2.99 -10.71
CA CYS A 71 5.00 -2.76 -9.59
C CYS A 71 4.62 -1.42 -8.95
N ARG A 72 4.36 -1.45 -7.65
CA ARG A 72 3.93 -0.28 -6.85
C ARG A 72 4.57 -0.24 -5.47
N ASP A 73 5.44 -1.19 -5.14
CA ASP A 73 6.00 -1.31 -3.79
C ASP A 73 7.45 -1.81 -3.84
N ALA A 74 8.33 -1.12 -3.14
CA ALA A 74 9.76 -1.45 -3.06
C ALA A 74 10.03 -2.40 -1.89
N ARG A 75 9.24 -3.48 -1.80
CA ARG A 75 9.37 -4.47 -0.73
C ARG A 75 10.31 -5.59 -1.16
N PRO A 76 11.26 -6.00 -0.31
CA PRO A 76 11.96 -7.26 -0.48
C PRO A 76 10.98 -8.42 -0.62
N GLY A 77 11.27 -9.39 -1.49
CA GLY A 77 10.44 -10.58 -1.67
C GLY A 77 9.18 -10.35 -2.52
N LEU A 78 9.10 -9.24 -3.27
CA LEU A 78 7.94 -8.97 -4.14
C LEU A 78 7.84 -9.96 -5.31
N GLU A 79 8.92 -10.67 -5.66
CA GLU A 79 8.93 -11.71 -6.69
C GLU A 79 7.82 -12.74 -6.47
N ASN A 80 7.61 -13.22 -5.24
CA ASN A 80 6.52 -14.14 -4.88
C ASN A 80 5.16 -13.62 -5.32
N ARG A 81 4.93 -12.32 -5.07
CA ARG A 81 3.66 -11.67 -5.40
C ARG A 81 3.51 -11.50 -6.90
N VAL A 82 4.56 -11.08 -7.60
CA VAL A 82 4.56 -10.95 -9.06
C VAL A 82 4.20 -12.30 -9.66
N TYR A 83 4.90 -13.37 -9.28
CA TYR A 83 4.72 -14.70 -9.83
C TYR A 83 3.33 -15.26 -9.51
N SER A 84 2.90 -15.15 -8.24
CA SER A 84 1.57 -15.58 -7.80
C SER A 84 0.44 -14.88 -8.56
N VAL A 85 0.54 -13.56 -8.77
CA VAL A 85 -0.49 -12.78 -9.49
C VAL A 85 -0.52 -13.11 -10.98
N LEU A 86 0.63 -13.37 -11.60
CA LEU A 86 0.69 -13.82 -12.99
C LEU A 86 0.10 -15.23 -13.15
N LEU A 87 0.45 -16.15 -12.23
CA LEU A 87 -0.11 -17.50 -12.19
C LEU A 87 -1.62 -17.47 -11.98
N PHE A 88 -2.11 -16.72 -11.00
CA PHE A 88 -3.54 -16.56 -10.73
C PHE A 88 -4.30 -16.09 -11.97
N GLN A 89 -3.83 -15.03 -12.64
CA GLN A 89 -4.44 -14.54 -13.89
C GLN A 89 -4.42 -15.58 -15.02
N LEU A 90 -3.39 -16.42 -15.10
CA LEU A 90 -3.35 -17.52 -16.07
C LEU A 90 -4.38 -18.60 -15.73
N LEU A 91 -4.47 -19.02 -14.47
CA LEU A 91 -5.41 -20.03 -14.00
C LEU A 91 -6.88 -19.59 -14.17
N GLU A 92 -7.17 -18.30 -13.98
CA GLU A 92 -8.49 -17.73 -14.27
C GLU A 92 -8.81 -17.77 -15.77
N GLN A 93 -7.85 -17.40 -16.62
CA GLN A 93 -8.04 -17.35 -18.07
C GLN A 93 -8.03 -18.73 -18.74
N LEU A 94 -7.44 -19.74 -18.09
CA LEU A 94 -7.27 -21.11 -18.59
C LEU A 94 -7.68 -22.12 -17.50
N PRO A 95 -8.98 -22.38 -17.31
CA PRO A 95 -9.48 -23.21 -16.21
C PRO A 95 -8.92 -24.64 -16.17
N TRP A 96 -8.51 -25.19 -17.32
CA TRP A 96 -7.90 -26.52 -17.42
C TRP A 96 -6.54 -26.63 -16.72
N LEU A 97 -5.90 -25.51 -16.37
CA LEU A 97 -4.66 -25.47 -15.58
C LEU A 97 -4.89 -25.59 -14.07
N LYS A 98 -6.12 -25.40 -13.57
CA LYS A 98 -6.42 -25.41 -12.13
C LYS A 98 -6.14 -26.77 -11.49
N GLU A 99 -6.57 -27.87 -12.12
CA GLU A 99 -6.32 -29.22 -11.60
C GLU A 99 -4.82 -29.57 -11.54
N PRO A 100 -4.02 -29.38 -12.61
CA PRO A 100 -2.57 -29.55 -12.54
C PRO A 100 -1.91 -28.70 -11.45
N PHE A 101 -2.35 -27.45 -11.29
CA PHE A 101 -1.84 -26.56 -10.24
C PHE A 101 -2.13 -27.10 -8.84
N LEU A 102 -3.37 -27.51 -8.55
CA LEU A 102 -3.74 -28.05 -7.24
C LEU A 102 -2.96 -29.34 -6.93
N LYS A 103 -2.74 -30.20 -7.92
CA LYS A 103 -1.93 -31.43 -7.75
C LYS A 103 -0.47 -31.09 -7.42
N TRP A 104 0.12 -30.14 -8.15
CA TRP A 104 1.46 -29.66 -7.88
C TRP A 104 1.55 -29.03 -6.48
N TYR A 105 0.63 -28.13 -6.14
CA TYR A 105 0.61 -27.43 -4.87
C TYR A 105 0.54 -28.39 -3.68
N LYS A 106 -0.38 -29.37 -3.72
CA LYS A 106 -0.50 -30.40 -2.68
C LYS A 106 0.80 -31.19 -2.51
N LYS A 107 1.44 -31.58 -3.61
CA LYS A 107 2.70 -32.34 -3.58
C LYS A 107 3.84 -31.55 -2.93
N GLU A 108 3.94 -30.26 -3.22
CA GLU A 108 4.97 -29.41 -2.59
C GLU A 108 4.72 -29.23 -1.10
N VAL A 109 3.47 -29.01 -0.68
CA VAL A 109 3.09 -28.93 0.74
C VAL A 109 3.36 -30.25 1.47
N GLU A 110 3.02 -31.38 0.86
CA GLU A 110 3.34 -32.72 1.40
C GLU A 110 4.85 -32.97 1.52
N SER A 111 5.66 -32.29 0.71
CA SER A 111 7.13 -32.33 0.77
C SER A 111 7.72 -31.39 1.82
N GLY A 112 6.87 -30.67 2.57
CA GLY A 112 7.29 -29.70 3.60
C GLY A 112 7.67 -28.32 3.06
N ASN A 113 7.38 -28.03 1.79
CA ASN A 113 7.62 -26.73 1.18
C ASN A 113 6.44 -25.78 1.41
N HIS A 114 6.71 -24.48 1.26
CA HIS A 114 5.68 -23.44 1.28
C HIS A 114 5.66 -22.73 -0.09
N PRO A 115 4.97 -23.28 -1.10
CA PRO A 115 5.10 -22.83 -2.48
C PRO A 115 4.78 -21.36 -2.70
N LEU A 116 3.78 -20.81 -2.00
CA LEU A 116 3.38 -19.41 -2.16
C LEU A 116 4.34 -18.43 -1.47
N GLU A 117 5.25 -18.93 -0.65
CA GLU A 117 6.22 -18.15 0.12
C GLU A 117 7.65 -18.29 -0.43
N ASP A 118 7.87 -19.23 -1.36
CA ASP A 118 9.16 -19.47 -1.99
C ASP A 118 9.14 -19.06 -3.47
N ALA A 119 9.95 -18.05 -3.80
CA ALA A 119 10.01 -17.47 -5.14
C ALA A 119 10.53 -18.46 -6.17
N SER A 120 11.51 -19.28 -5.78
CA SER A 120 12.16 -20.21 -6.68
C SER A 120 11.19 -21.31 -7.09
N ILE A 121 10.38 -21.80 -6.14
CA ILE A 121 9.35 -22.82 -6.40
C ILE A 121 8.29 -22.28 -7.37
N LEU A 122 7.81 -21.05 -7.16
CA LEU A 122 6.85 -20.40 -8.07
C LEU A 122 7.45 -20.12 -9.44
N GLU A 123 8.71 -19.68 -9.47
CA GLU A 123 9.45 -19.38 -10.68
C GLU A 123 9.57 -20.61 -11.58
N ASP A 124 9.99 -21.74 -11.01
CA ASP A 124 10.16 -23.00 -11.75
C ASP A 124 8.82 -23.54 -12.25
N TYR A 125 7.76 -23.42 -11.45
CA TYR A 125 6.41 -23.80 -11.88
C TYR A 125 5.90 -22.91 -13.01
N LEU A 126 6.07 -21.59 -12.91
CA LEU A 126 5.67 -20.65 -13.96
C LEU A 126 6.42 -20.89 -15.27
N GLU A 127 7.71 -21.20 -15.20
CA GLU A 127 8.50 -21.57 -16.38
C GLU A 127 8.00 -22.86 -17.03
N ALA A 128 7.80 -23.92 -16.23
CA ALA A 128 7.26 -25.19 -16.73
C ALA A 128 5.87 -24.99 -17.37
N LEU A 129 5.00 -24.22 -16.71
CA LEU A 129 3.67 -23.88 -17.21
C LEU A 129 3.75 -23.15 -18.54
N CYS A 130 4.60 -22.12 -18.65
CA CYS A 130 4.78 -21.37 -19.88
C CYS A 130 5.34 -22.24 -21.01
N GLY A 131 6.20 -23.21 -20.71
CA GLY A 131 6.71 -24.17 -21.69
C GLY A 131 5.63 -25.10 -22.27
N LEU A 132 4.56 -25.37 -21.52
CA LEU A 132 3.43 -26.21 -21.94
C LEU A 132 2.35 -25.44 -22.73
N LEU A 133 2.45 -24.11 -22.81
CA LEU A 133 1.43 -23.32 -23.49
C LEU A 133 1.57 -23.38 -25.01
N GLU A 134 0.60 -24.02 -25.65
CA GLU A 134 0.43 -24.06 -27.11
C GLU A 134 -0.31 -22.84 -27.67
N ARG A 135 -0.34 -21.72 -26.93
CA ARG A 135 -1.02 -20.49 -27.35
C ARG A 135 -0.20 -19.25 -27.02
N PRO A 136 -0.40 -18.14 -27.77
CA PRO A 136 0.30 -16.90 -27.49
C PRO A 136 -0.07 -16.35 -26.10
N LEU A 137 0.94 -15.90 -25.36
CA LEU A 137 0.83 -15.30 -24.04
C LEU A 137 1.58 -13.98 -24.02
N PHE A 138 0.90 -12.92 -23.60
CA PHE A 138 1.51 -11.64 -23.30
C PHE A 138 1.68 -11.48 -21.79
N LEU A 139 2.91 -11.27 -21.34
CA LEU A 139 3.25 -10.89 -19.97
C LEU A 139 3.63 -9.42 -19.94
N VAL A 140 2.94 -8.62 -19.14
CA VAL A 140 3.14 -7.16 -19.09
C VAL A 140 3.49 -6.70 -17.68
N ILE A 141 4.71 -6.20 -17.46
CA ILE A 141 5.20 -5.76 -16.15
C ILE A 141 5.47 -4.25 -16.18
N ASP A 142 4.64 -3.47 -15.50
CA ASP A 142 4.78 -2.01 -15.44
C ASP A 142 5.63 -1.59 -14.21
N GLY A 143 6.64 -0.75 -14.44
CA GLY A 143 7.41 -0.11 -13.38
C GLY A 143 8.41 -1.02 -12.66
N VAL A 144 9.14 -1.89 -13.36
CA VAL A 144 10.07 -2.84 -12.72
C VAL A 144 11.17 -2.13 -11.90
N ASP A 145 11.46 -0.86 -12.19
CA ASP A 145 12.36 -0.01 -11.40
C ASP A 145 11.84 0.37 -10.02
N GLU A 146 10.56 0.14 -9.73
CA GLU A 146 9.97 0.39 -8.41
C GLU A 146 10.22 -0.74 -7.41
N CYS A 147 10.76 -1.87 -7.86
CA CYS A 147 11.24 -2.94 -7.00
C CYS A 147 12.64 -2.60 -6.45
N ASP A 148 13.05 -3.27 -5.37
CA ASP A 148 14.46 -3.22 -4.98
C ASP A 148 15.36 -3.86 -6.06
N PRO A 149 16.67 -3.54 -6.07
CA PRO A 149 17.57 -3.97 -7.14
C PRO A 149 17.66 -5.49 -7.34
N ASP A 150 17.57 -6.27 -6.26
CA ASP A 150 17.72 -7.72 -6.31
C ASP A 150 16.43 -8.34 -6.87
N THR A 151 15.26 -7.94 -6.37
CA THR A 151 13.98 -8.37 -6.93
C THR A 151 13.82 -7.96 -8.40
N CYS A 152 14.23 -6.73 -8.77
CA CYS A 152 14.23 -6.28 -10.16
C CYS A 152 15.07 -7.22 -11.06
N ARG A 153 16.26 -7.60 -10.60
CA ARG A 153 17.16 -8.51 -11.34
C ARG A 153 16.56 -9.90 -11.48
N SER A 154 15.95 -10.44 -10.43
CA SER A 154 15.30 -11.75 -10.45
C SER A 154 14.14 -11.77 -11.45
N ILE A 155 13.25 -10.77 -11.41
CA ILE A 155 12.13 -10.65 -12.34
C ILE A 155 12.62 -10.59 -13.79
N ILE A 156 13.60 -9.72 -14.10
CA ILE A 156 14.11 -9.60 -15.48
C ILE A 156 14.78 -10.90 -15.94
N THR A 157 15.46 -11.62 -15.05
CA THR A 157 16.09 -12.91 -15.35
C THR A 157 15.06 -13.97 -15.71
N LEU A 158 13.99 -14.10 -14.92
CA LEU A 158 12.89 -15.00 -15.23
C LEU A 158 12.24 -14.65 -16.57
N LEU A 159 11.89 -13.37 -16.79
CA LEU A 159 11.25 -12.95 -18.03
C LEU A 159 12.10 -13.34 -19.27
N ARG A 160 13.42 -13.18 -19.19
CA ARG A 160 14.32 -13.64 -20.27
C ARG A 160 14.30 -15.15 -20.46
N ARG A 161 14.26 -15.93 -19.38
CA ARG A 161 14.11 -17.40 -19.45
C ARG A 161 12.81 -17.78 -20.15
N LEU A 162 11.68 -17.22 -19.72
CA LEU A 162 10.35 -17.49 -20.30
C LEU A 162 10.31 -17.17 -21.80
N SER A 163 10.85 -16.01 -22.18
CA SER A 163 10.92 -15.57 -23.58
C SER A 163 11.79 -16.48 -24.46
N LYS A 164 12.82 -17.14 -23.90
CA LYS A 164 13.68 -18.09 -24.63
C LYS A 164 13.10 -19.49 -24.67
N GLY A 165 12.41 -19.90 -23.60
CA GLY A 165 11.81 -21.23 -23.46
C GLY A 165 10.60 -21.45 -24.36
N ASN A 166 9.84 -20.39 -24.67
CA ASN A 166 8.67 -20.49 -25.55
C ASN A 166 8.51 -19.25 -26.43
N LEU A 167 8.55 -19.43 -27.76
CA LEU A 167 8.40 -18.35 -28.74
C LEU A 167 7.00 -17.70 -28.73
N ASN A 168 6.00 -18.38 -28.18
CA ASN A 168 4.64 -17.87 -28.02
C ASN A 168 4.51 -16.91 -26.83
N VAL A 169 5.52 -16.81 -25.96
CA VAL A 169 5.52 -15.90 -24.81
C VAL A 169 6.17 -14.58 -25.20
N LYS A 170 5.36 -13.53 -25.29
CA LYS A 170 5.79 -12.15 -25.53
C LYS A 170 5.72 -11.35 -24.24
N ILE A 171 6.75 -10.55 -24.01
CA ILE A 171 6.97 -9.85 -22.76
C ILE A 171 7.14 -8.37 -23.06
N LEU A 172 6.37 -7.56 -22.33
CA LEU A 172 6.49 -6.11 -22.30
C LEU A 172 6.82 -5.70 -20.87
N LEU A 173 7.86 -4.89 -20.69
CA LEU A 173 8.14 -4.25 -19.41
C LEU A 173 8.24 -2.73 -19.56
N SER A 174 8.00 -2.00 -18.48
CA SER A 174 8.27 -0.56 -18.42
C SER A 174 9.23 -0.24 -17.28
N CYS A 175 10.09 0.76 -17.48
CA CYS A 175 11.03 1.20 -16.44
C CYS A 175 11.53 2.63 -16.61
N ARG A 176 12.16 3.16 -15.56
CA ARG A 176 13.06 4.33 -15.63
C ARG A 176 14.46 3.93 -16.12
N PRO A 177 15.18 4.82 -16.84
CA PRO A 177 16.54 4.56 -17.28
C PRO A 177 17.55 4.72 -16.12
N THR A 178 17.68 3.70 -15.26
CA THR A 178 18.77 3.64 -14.27
C THR A 178 19.97 2.86 -14.84
N GLN A 179 21.19 3.17 -14.41
CA GLN A 179 22.40 2.52 -14.96
C GLN A 179 22.36 0.98 -14.83
N GLU A 180 21.82 0.49 -13.71
CA GLU A 180 21.70 -0.95 -13.46
C GLU A 180 20.68 -1.61 -14.39
N ILE A 181 19.50 -0.99 -14.56
CA ILE A 181 18.45 -1.55 -15.42
C ILE A 181 18.87 -1.48 -16.89
N VAL A 182 19.48 -0.37 -17.34
CA VAL A 182 19.89 -0.21 -18.75
C VAL A 182 20.82 -1.35 -19.20
N LYS A 183 21.77 -1.77 -18.37
CA LYS A 183 22.62 -2.95 -18.65
C LYS A 183 21.81 -4.23 -18.79
N GLN A 184 20.75 -4.37 -18.01
CA GLN A 184 19.83 -5.50 -18.11
C GLN A 184 18.87 -5.42 -19.33
N LEU A 185 18.85 -4.31 -20.08
CA LEU A 185 17.97 -4.17 -21.24
C LEU A 185 18.70 -4.26 -22.59
N GLU A 186 20.02 -4.39 -22.61
CA GLU A 186 20.84 -4.37 -23.84
C GLU A 186 20.40 -5.38 -24.92
N LEU A 187 19.79 -6.49 -24.52
CA LEU A 187 19.33 -7.55 -25.42
C LEU A 187 17.82 -7.49 -25.74
N MET A 188 17.14 -6.40 -25.39
CA MET A 188 15.70 -6.22 -25.60
C MET A 188 15.44 -5.16 -26.67
N LEU A 189 14.28 -5.23 -27.34
CA LEU A 189 13.79 -4.10 -28.10
C LEU A 189 13.46 -2.96 -27.12
N GLN A 190 13.82 -1.73 -27.48
CA GLN A 190 13.64 -0.57 -26.61
C GLN A 190 12.85 0.53 -27.29
N VAL A 191 11.83 1.04 -26.61
CA VAL A 191 11.09 2.23 -27.00
C VAL A 191 11.29 3.27 -25.92
N HIS A 192 11.82 4.44 -26.30
CA HIS A 192 12.06 5.54 -25.38
C HIS A 192 10.92 6.55 -25.44
N LEU A 193 10.19 6.74 -24.34
CA LEU A 193 9.26 7.84 -24.16
C LEU A 193 10.03 9.13 -23.88
N VAL A 194 10.36 9.84 -24.95
CA VAL A 194 10.92 11.19 -24.92
C VAL A 194 9.82 12.25 -24.91
N ALA A 195 10.20 13.49 -24.62
CA ALA A 195 9.30 14.64 -24.70
C ALA A 195 8.80 14.83 -26.15
N SER A 196 7.53 15.19 -26.30
CA SER A 196 6.89 15.40 -27.59
C SER A 196 5.83 16.48 -27.45
N ASP A 197 6.01 17.58 -28.17
CA ASP A 197 5.10 18.74 -28.10
C ASP A 197 3.65 18.35 -28.43
N GLU A 198 3.46 17.48 -29.42
CA GLU A 198 2.13 17.00 -29.82
C GLU A 198 1.50 16.14 -28.71
N ARG A 199 2.27 15.20 -28.15
CA ARG A 199 1.78 14.36 -27.06
C ARG A 199 1.44 15.19 -25.83
N ASP A 200 2.30 16.13 -25.48
CA ASP A 200 2.12 17.00 -24.34
C ASP A 200 0.90 17.90 -24.54
N ARG A 201 0.70 18.46 -25.74
CA ARG A 201 -0.51 19.19 -26.10
C ARG A 201 -1.76 18.34 -25.89
N LEU A 202 -1.80 17.10 -26.39
CA LEU A 202 -2.96 16.21 -26.21
C LEU A 202 -3.23 15.89 -24.73
N ILE A 203 -2.19 15.67 -23.94
CA ILE A 203 -2.30 15.43 -22.49
C ILE A 203 -2.86 16.68 -21.78
N VAL A 204 -2.34 17.86 -22.12
CA VAL A 204 -2.76 19.14 -21.53
C VAL A 204 -4.20 19.45 -21.91
N GLU A 205 -4.56 19.35 -23.19
CA GLU A 205 -5.91 19.59 -23.71
C GLU A 205 -6.93 18.71 -23.00
N HIS A 206 -6.67 17.39 -22.94
CA HIS A 206 -7.52 16.45 -22.20
C HIS A 206 -7.67 16.83 -20.73
N THR A 207 -6.58 17.24 -20.07
CA THR A 207 -6.58 17.57 -18.63
C THR A 207 -7.30 18.89 -18.36
N VAL A 208 -7.07 19.92 -19.19
CA VAL A 208 -7.71 21.23 -19.09
C VAL A 208 -9.22 21.10 -19.31
N HIS A 209 -9.65 20.43 -20.38
CA HIS A 209 -11.08 20.26 -20.66
C HIS A 209 -11.81 19.51 -19.54
N LYS A 210 -11.16 18.52 -18.93
CA LYS A 210 -11.74 17.71 -17.85
C LYS A 210 -11.74 18.40 -16.48
N ARG A 211 -10.74 19.23 -16.18
CA ARG A 211 -10.56 19.81 -14.84
C ARG A 211 -11.03 21.26 -14.72
N LEU A 212 -11.01 22.00 -15.82
CA LEU A 212 -11.33 23.42 -15.87
C LEU A 212 -12.61 23.66 -16.68
N GLU A 213 -13.60 22.78 -16.54
CA GLU A 213 -14.85 22.80 -17.32
C GLU A 213 -15.55 24.16 -17.30
N SER A 214 -15.52 24.86 -16.15
CA SER A 214 -16.15 26.15 -15.92
C SER A 214 -15.48 27.35 -16.60
N LEU A 215 -14.26 27.19 -17.11
CA LEU A 215 -13.56 28.28 -17.82
C LEU A 215 -14.02 28.39 -19.28
N SER A 216 -13.94 29.59 -19.85
CA SER A 216 -14.25 29.79 -21.27
C SER A 216 -13.21 29.10 -22.16
N ASP A 217 -13.60 28.78 -23.39
CA ASP A 217 -12.72 28.08 -24.33
C ASP A 217 -11.50 28.94 -24.71
N GLU A 218 -11.62 30.28 -24.73
CA GLU A 218 -10.49 31.18 -24.94
C GLU A 218 -9.45 31.05 -23.83
N VAL A 219 -9.90 30.97 -22.56
CA VAL A 219 -9.01 30.80 -21.42
C VAL A 219 -8.38 29.42 -21.44
N LYS A 220 -9.16 28.37 -21.71
CA LYS A 220 -8.65 26.99 -21.85
C LYS A 220 -7.56 26.90 -22.91
N ASN A 221 -7.79 27.49 -24.09
CA ASN A 221 -6.83 27.47 -25.19
C ASN A 221 -5.51 28.16 -24.83
N GLU A 222 -5.55 29.24 -24.06
CA GLU A 222 -4.33 29.91 -23.60
C GLU A 222 -3.57 29.05 -22.58
N ILE A 223 -4.28 28.41 -21.65
CA ILE A 223 -3.68 27.46 -20.70
C ILE A 223 -3.04 26.30 -21.46
N VAL A 224 -3.74 25.75 -22.46
CA VAL A 224 -3.21 24.65 -23.28
C VAL A 224 -1.90 25.06 -23.93
N ARG A 225 -1.84 26.23 -24.57
CA ARG A 225 -0.61 26.75 -25.19
C ARG A 225 0.53 26.93 -24.18
N ALA A 226 0.26 27.62 -23.07
CA ALA A 226 1.28 27.94 -22.07
C ALA A 226 1.83 26.66 -21.41
N VAL A 227 0.94 25.78 -20.96
CA VAL A 227 1.31 24.56 -20.23
C VAL A 227 1.94 23.53 -21.17
N SER A 228 1.45 23.34 -22.40
CA SER A 228 2.06 22.38 -23.34
C SER A 228 3.49 22.77 -23.70
N SER A 229 3.76 24.06 -23.89
CA SER A 229 5.10 24.56 -24.20
C SER A 229 6.11 24.38 -23.06
N ALA A 230 5.62 24.24 -21.82
CA ALA A 230 6.42 24.09 -20.62
C ALA A 230 6.51 22.63 -20.10
N ALA A 231 5.68 21.71 -20.62
CA ALA A 231 5.51 20.38 -20.07
C ALA A 231 6.75 19.46 -20.16
N GLN A 232 7.57 19.62 -21.21
CA GLN A 232 8.81 18.87 -21.46
C GLN A 232 8.66 17.35 -21.21
N GLY A 233 7.56 16.74 -21.66
CA GLY A 233 7.27 15.32 -21.52
C GLY A 233 6.76 14.88 -20.15
N SER A 234 6.57 15.79 -19.19
CA SER A 234 6.15 15.47 -17.81
C SER A 234 4.64 15.60 -17.62
N ALA A 235 3.92 14.49 -17.77
CA ALA A 235 2.48 14.43 -17.51
C ALA A 235 2.12 14.68 -16.04
N ILE A 236 3.02 14.34 -15.11
CA ILE A 236 2.87 14.66 -13.68
C ILE A 236 2.86 16.17 -13.48
N TRP A 237 3.85 16.88 -14.04
CA TRP A 237 3.93 18.33 -13.96
C TRP A 237 2.67 18.98 -14.55
N THR A 238 2.25 18.56 -15.75
CA THR A 238 1.02 19.06 -16.39
C THR A 238 -0.19 18.93 -15.48
N ARG A 239 -0.40 17.74 -14.90
CA ARG A 239 -1.51 17.51 -13.99
C ARG A 239 -1.42 18.40 -12.76
N MET A 240 -0.25 18.48 -12.12
CA MET A 240 -0.06 19.27 -10.90
C MET A 240 -0.27 20.75 -11.15
N THR A 241 0.23 21.28 -12.26
CA THR A 241 0.00 22.66 -12.69
C THR A 241 -1.48 22.99 -12.81
N ILE A 242 -2.26 22.10 -13.43
CA ILE A 242 -3.70 22.29 -13.60
C ILE A 242 -4.44 22.13 -12.26
N GLU A 243 -4.09 21.15 -11.43
CA GLU A 243 -4.67 20.99 -10.08
C GLU A 243 -4.36 22.19 -9.17
N SER A 244 -3.23 22.86 -9.35
CA SER A 244 -2.90 24.09 -8.62
C SER A 244 -3.78 25.27 -9.05
N ILE A 245 -4.06 25.42 -10.34
CA ILE A 245 -5.03 26.42 -10.82
C ILE A 245 -6.41 26.18 -10.19
N VAL A 246 -6.84 24.91 -10.12
CA VAL A 246 -8.09 24.52 -9.45
C VAL A 246 -8.05 24.84 -7.95
N LYS A 247 -6.94 24.53 -7.27
CA LYS A 247 -6.75 24.75 -5.83
C LYS A 247 -6.81 26.23 -5.46
N GLU A 248 -6.20 27.10 -6.27
CA GLU A 248 -6.16 28.54 -6.07
C GLU A 248 -7.42 29.26 -6.59
N GLU A 249 -8.39 28.51 -7.14
CA GLU A 249 -9.68 29.02 -7.64
C GLU A 249 -9.52 30.16 -8.67
N ILE A 250 -8.45 30.10 -9.48
CA ILE A 250 -8.12 31.16 -10.43
C ILE A 250 -8.98 31.00 -11.69
N THR A 251 -9.84 31.98 -11.96
CA THR A 251 -10.76 31.95 -13.11
C THR A 251 -10.41 32.92 -14.23
N GLN A 252 -9.56 33.92 -13.95
CA GLN A 252 -9.25 35.00 -14.87
C GLN A 252 -7.92 34.76 -15.59
N LEU A 253 -7.88 35.06 -16.89
CA LEU A 253 -6.73 34.74 -17.74
C LEU A 253 -5.40 35.35 -17.27
N ARG A 254 -5.38 36.65 -16.96
CA ARG A 254 -4.14 37.34 -16.56
C ARG A 254 -3.55 36.75 -15.27
N PRO A 255 -4.32 36.57 -14.17
CA PRO A 255 -3.84 35.86 -12.99
C PRO A 255 -3.32 34.44 -13.28
N ILE A 256 -3.97 33.68 -14.16
CA ILE A 256 -3.51 32.33 -14.54
C ILE A 256 -2.14 32.41 -15.23
N LEU A 257 -1.96 33.30 -16.20
CA LEU A 257 -0.68 33.46 -16.89
C LEU A 257 0.44 33.89 -15.92
N SER A 258 0.17 34.82 -15.00
CA SER A 258 1.12 35.22 -13.97
C SER A 258 1.45 34.07 -13.01
N PHE A 259 0.47 33.25 -12.65
CA PHE A 259 0.68 32.05 -11.83
C PHE A 259 1.60 31.04 -12.54
N LEU A 260 1.32 30.76 -13.82
CA LEU A 260 2.13 29.84 -14.64
C LEU A 260 3.57 30.34 -14.82
N GLN A 261 3.80 31.65 -14.95
CA GLN A 261 5.13 32.24 -15.06
C GLN A 261 5.98 32.08 -13.80
N ASN A 262 5.36 31.97 -12.63
CA ASN A 262 6.05 31.82 -11.35
C ASN A 262 6.27 30.35 -10.96
N MET A 263 5.75 29.40 -11.75
CA MET A 263 5.87 27.97 -11.46
C MET A 263 7.20 27.40 -11.95
N SER A 264 7.78 26.53 -11.13
CA SER A 264 8.99 25.79 -11.47
C SER A 264 8.78 24.86 -12.69
N LEU A 265 9.79 24.78 -13.55
CA LEU A 265 9.81 23.90 -14.72
C LEU A 265 9.93 22.41 -14.32
N PRO A 266 9.49 21.47 -15.19
CA PRO A 266 9.42 20.04 -14.86
C PRO A 266 10.75 19.35 -14.53
N GLY A 267 11.90 19.97 -14.83
CA GLY A 267 13.23 19.40 -14.55
C GLY A 267 13.55 19.16 -13.07
N GLY A 268 12.77 19.75 -12.14
CA GLY A 268 12.90 19.54 -10.70
C GLY A 268 11.55 19.23 -10.05
N LEU A 269 11.08 17.96 -10.12
CA LEU A 269 9.84 17.55 -9.45
C LEU A 269 9.83 17.86 -7.95
N ALA A 270 10.99 17.75 -7.28
CA ALA A 270 11.15 18.14 -5.89
C ALA A 270 10.82 19.62 -5.63
N ASP A 271 11.25 20.51 -6.53
CA ASP A 271 11.01 21.95 -6.41
C ASP A 271 9.56 22.29 -6.74
N LEU A 272 8.98 21.65 -7.76
CA LEU A 272 7.53 21.70 -8.01
C LEU A 272 6.76 21.31 -6.74
N TYR A 273 7.10 20.18 -6.11
CA TYR A 273 6.42 19.76 -4.89
C TYR A 273 6.60 20.73 -3.71
N LYS A 274 7.77 21.36 -3.58
CA LYS A 274 8.00 22.42 -2.58
C LYS A 274 7.10 23.62 -2.83
N ASP A 275 6.89 24.01 -4.08
CA ASP A 275 6.02 25.12 -4.48
C ASP A 275 4.53 24.80 -4.23
N LEU A 276 4.14 23.53 -4.34
CA LEU A 276 2.77 23.08 -4.05
C LEU A 276 2.42 23.11 -2.55
N LEU A 277 3.43 23.02 -1.68
CA LEU A 277 3.24 23.13 -0.24
C LEU A 277 2.96 24.58 0.17
N PRO A 278 2.12 24.81 1.21
CA PRO A 278 1.89 26.15 1.71
C PRO A 278 3.21 26.87 2.07
N PRO A 279 3.35 28.16 1.72
CA PRO A 279 4.51 28.95 2.11
C PRO A 279 4.54 29.12 3.64
N ALA A 280 5.74 29.02 4.22
CA ALA A 280 5.97 29.19 5.66
C ALA A 280 6.50 30.61 5.98
N THR A 281 5.87 31.64 5.40
CA THR A 281 6.28 33.04 5.56
C THR A 281 5.82 33.67 6.87
N ASP A 282 4.76 33.14 7.47
CA ASP A 282 4.23 33.56 8.78
C ASP A 282 3.82 32.35 9.64
N ALA A 283 3.31 32.60 10.85
CA ALA A 283 2.87 31.55 11.76
C ALA A 283 1.70 30.71 11.23
N VAL A 284 0.80 31.32 10.44
CA VAL A 284 -0.38 30.65 9.88
C VAL A 284 0.03 29.72 8.74
N GLY A 285 0.86 30.20 7.83
CA GLY A 285 1.48 29.46 6.74
C GLY A 285 2.34 28.31 7.26
N SER A 286 3.14 28.55 8.30
CA SER A 286 3.94 27.50 8.97
C SER A 286 3.04 26.39 9.54
N ARG A 287 1.89 26.74 10.13
CA ARG A 287 0.93 25.75 10.63
C ARG A 287 0.29 24.96 9.49
N LYS A 288 -0.12 25.63 8.40
CA LYS A 288 -0.66 24.97 7.20
C LYS A 288 0.36 24.01 6.59
N ARG A 289 1.63 24.43 6.48
CA ARG A 289 2.72 23.60 5.97
C ARG A 289 2.94 22.38 6.85
N LYS A 290 3.00 22.55 8.18
CA LYS A 290 3.10 21.44 9.13
C LYS A 290 1.95 20.44 8.97
N THR A 291 0.71 20.91 8.86
CA THR A 291 -0.47 20.06 8.62
C THR A 291 -0.34 19.27 7.31
N ALA A 292 0.05 19.93 6.22
CA ALA A 292 0.25 19.26 4.94
C ALA A 292 1.37 18.20 5.02
N THR A 293 2.52 18.52 5.62
CA THR A 293 3.63 17.58 5.79
C THR A 293 3.24 16.37 6.62
N VAL A 294 2.54 16.56 7.75
CA VAL A 294 2.03 15.44 8.57
C VAL A 294 1.07 14.55 7.79
N ALA A 295 0.12 15.13 7.06
CA ALA A 295 -0.81 14.37 6.23
C ALA A 295 -0.08 13.55 5.15
N LEU A 296 0.94 14.12 4.50
CA LEU A 296 1.75 13.41 3.52
C LEU A 296 2.60 12.28 4.14
N MET A 297 3.16 12.49 5.34
CA MET A 297 3.88 11.44 6.08
C MET A 297 2.96 10.28 6.45
N ILE A 298 1.74 10.58 6.92
CA ILE A 298 0.72 9.56 7.22
C ILE A 298 0.42 8.75 5.96
N LEU A 299 0.12 9.42 4.83
CA LEU A 299 -0.22 8.73 3.58
C LEU A 299 0.95 7.94 2.98
N TYR A 300 2.19 8.39 3.17
CA TYR A 300 3.37 7.64 2.75
C TYR A 300 3.52 6.32 3.51
N ALA A 301 3.29 6.34 4.82
CA ALA A 301 3.50 5.18 5.69
C ALA A 301 2.27 4.28 5.79
N ALA A 302 1.09 4.79 5.41
CA ALA A 302 -0.17 4.07 5.54
C ALA A 302 -0.13 2.69 4.87
N ARG A 303 -0.62 1.66 5.58
CA ARG A 303 -0.62 0.27 5.08
C ARG A 303 -1.74 -0.01 4.10
N ARG A 304 -2.81 0.78 4.14
CA ARG A 304 -3.91 0.74 3.18
C ARG A 304 -4.37 2.15 2.83
N PRO A 305 -5.14 2.32 1.73
CA PRO A 305 -5.86 3.56 1.50
C PRO A 305 -6.65 3.97 2.75
N LEU A 306 -6.58 5.25 3.08
CA LEU A 306 -7.31 5.83 4.21
C LEU A 306 -8.65 6.39 3.74
N SER A 307 -9.61 6.48 4.64
CA SER A 307 -10.80 7.30 4.42
C SER A 307 -10.51 8.79 4.64
N ILE A 308 -11.43 9.66 4.17
CA ILE A 308 -11.31 11.10 4.41
C ILE A 308 -11.35 11.37 5.91
N SER A 309 -12.24 10.67 6.63
CA SER A 309 -12.34 10.77 8.08
C SER A 309 -11.08 10.27 8.78
N GLU A 310 -10.54 9.10 8.41
CA GLU A 310 -9.31 8.56 9.00
C GLU A 310 -8.13 9.52 8.87
N LEU A 311 -7.92 10.07 7.67
CA LEU A 311 -6.85 11.05 7.44
C LEU A 311 -7.07 12.32 8.26
N GLY A 312 -8.31 12.80 8.35
CA GLY A 312 -8.69 13.96 9.14
C GLY A 312 -8.31 13.82 10.61
N TRP A 313 -8.72 12.72 11.23
CA TRP A 313 -8.45 12.41 12.63
C TRP A 313 -6.95 12.18 12.90
N ALA A 314 -6.27 11.41 12.06
CA ALA A 314 -4.83 11.16 12.20
C ALA A 314 -4.00 12.43 12.09
N THR A 315 -4.31 13.29 11.11
CA THR A 315 -3.59 14.56 10.90
C THR A 315 -3.89 15.57 12.01
N ALA A 316 -5.13 15.62 12.49
CA ALA A 316 -5.51 16.45 13.64
C ALA A 316 -4.68 16.04 14.87
N LEU A 317 -4.60 14.75 15.20
CA LEU A 317 -3.83 14.28 16.34
C LEU A 317 -2.32 14.51 16.15
N GLY A 318 -1.78 14.26 14.95
CA GLY A 318 -0.37 14.48 14.63
C GLY A 318 0.07 15.95 14.68
N THR A 319 -0.89 16.88 14.64
CA THR A 319 -0.62 18.33 14.77
C THR A 319 -1.11 18.93 16.08
N ALA A 320 -1.92 18.20 16.86
CA ALA A 320 -2.47 18.63 18.12
C ALA A 320 -1.39 18.78 19.21
N PRO A 321 -1.59 19.68 20.20
CA PRO A 321 -0.70 19.76 21.36
C PRO A 321 -0.73 18.46 22.18
N GLN A 322 0.35 18.16 22.90
CA GLN A 322 0.52 16.88 23.62
C GLN A 322 -0.52 16.63 24.73
N ASN A 323 -1.19 17.68 25.22
CA ASN A 323 -2.23 17.57 26.24
C ASN A 323 -3.63 17.18 25.69
N THR A 324 -3.76 16.94 24.38
CA THR A 324 -5.00 16.38 23.82
C THR A 324 -5.03 14.88 24.15
N THR A 325 -5.79 14.51 25.19
CA THR A 325 -5.90 13.14 25.72
C THR A 325 -7.27 12.50 25.52
N THR A 326 -8.29 13.26 25.10
CA THR A 326 -9.65 12.74 24.89
C THR A 326 -10.05 12.77 23.42
N VAL A 327 -10.91 11.82 23.01
CA VAL A 327 -11.55 11.76 21.69
C VAL A 327 -12.37 13.03 21.47
N SER A 328 -13.09 13.48 22.50
CA SER A 328 -13.94 14.68 22.42
C SER A 328 -13.12 15.95 22.15
N ALA A 329 -11.95 16.11 22.81
CA ALA A 329 -11.05 17.23 22.54
C ALA A 329 -10.42 17.14 21.15
N LEU A 330 -10.10 15.93 20.68
CA LEU A 330 -9.57 15.71 19.35
C LEU A 330 -10.62 16.02 18.26
N ALA A 331 -11.88 15.64 18.46
CA ALA A 331 -12.97 15.86 17.51
C ALA A 331 -13.12 17.34 17.10
N VAL A 332 -12.93 18.27 18.05
CA VAL A 332 -12.98 19.72 17.82
C VAL A 332 -11.86 20.22 16.89
N LEU A 333 -10.75 19.48 16.79
CA LEU A 333 -9.60 19.84 15.96
C LEU A 333 -9.66 19.24 14.55
N VAL A 334 -10.60 18.33 14.28
CA VAL A 334 -10.70 17.64 12.99
C VAL A 334 -11.27 18.57 11.92
N ASP A 335 -10.47 18.83 10.88
CA ASP A 335 -10.86 19.64 9.72
C ASP A 335 -10.38 18.95 8.44
N ALA A 336 -11.04 17.83 8.10
CA ALA A 336 -10.70 17.04 6.93
C ALA A 336 -10.80 17.84 5.60
N PRO A 337 -11.82 18.68 5.35
CA PRO A 337 -11.89 19.49 4.14
C PRO A 337 -10.69 20.43 3.96
N ARG A 338 -10.24 21.07 5.05
CA ARG A 338 -9.04 21.91 5.00
C ARG A 338 -7.79 21.10 4.70
N ILE A 339 -7.62 19.93 5.32
CA ILE A 339 -6.47 19.05 5.07
C ILE A 339 -6.44 18.65 3.60
N LEU A 340 -7.57 18.18 3.06
CA LEU A 340 -7.70 17.78 1.67
C LEU A 340 -7.36 18.93 0.72
N ARG A 341 -7.82 20.15 0.99
CA ARG A 341 -7.46 21.33 0.16
C ARG A 341 -5.95 21.60 0.15
N LEU A 342 -5.26 21.38 1.27
CA LEU A 342 -3.81 21.59 1.35
C LEU A 342 -3.02 20.58 0.51
N ILE A 343 -3.45 19.32 0.50
CA ILE A 343 -2.73 18.22 -0.15
C ILE A 343 -3.34 17.74 -1.48
N ARG A 344 -4.42 18.37 -1.95
CA ARG A 344 -5.16 17.98 -3.18
C ARG A 344 -4.26 17.66 -4.39
N PRO A 345 -3.22 18.45 -4.72
CA PRO A 345 -2.35 18.15 -5.87
C PRO A 345 -1.62 16.79 -5.77
N PHE A 346 -1.47 16.27 -4.56
CA PHE A 346 -0.74 15.03 -4.27
C PHE A 346 -1.64 13.78 -4.22
N LEU A 347 -2.97 13.94 -4.34
CA LEU A 347 -3.94 12.86 -4.18
C LEU A 347 -4.46 12.34 -5.52
N ALA A 348 -4.84 11.06 -5.55
CA ALA A 348 -5.69 10.50 -6.60
C ALA A 348 -7.08 11.19 -6.59
N PRO A 349 -7.87 11.11 -7.69
CA PRO A 349 -9.25 11.60 -7.66
C PRO A 349 -10.05 10.97 -6.51
N ILE A 350 -10.79 11.81 -5.79
CA ILE A 350 -11.52 11.45 -4.57
C ILE A 350 -13.01 11.56 -4.86
N ASP A 351 -13.75 10.57 -4.39
CA ASP A 351 -15.20 10.54 -4.26
C ASP A 351 -15.57 11.20 -2.94
N PHE A 352 -16.22 12.37 -2.99
CA PHE A 352 -16.59 13.13 -1.79
C PHE A 352 -17.94 12.73 -1.21
N ASP A 353 -18.69 11.85 -1.89
CA ASP A 353 -20.03 11.44 -1.47
C ASP A 353 -19.96 10.45 -0.29
N ASP A 354 -18.84 9.74 -0.15
CA ASP A 354 -18.59 8.79 0.93
C ASP A 354 -17.26 9.10 1.66
N LEU A 355 -17.38 9.66 2.86
CA LEU A 355 -16.25 10.05 3.70
C LEU A 355 -15.55 8.88 4.40
N THR A 356 -16.22 7.72 4.54
CA THR A 356 -15.70 6.53 5.24
C THR A 356 -15.06 5.53 4.28
N LYS A 357 -15.33 5.65 2.99
CA LYS A 357 -14.66 4.89 1.92
C LYS A 357 -13.14 5.03 1.96
N ARG A 358 -12.44 3.91 2.01
CA ARG A 358 -10.97 3.80 2.03
C ARG A 358 -10.39 4.09 0.63
N GLN A 359 -10.12 5.35 0.32
CA GLN A 359 -9.80 5.80 -1.05
C GLN A 359 -8.64 6.79 -1.16
N ILE A 360 -8.15 7.32 -0.04
CA ILE A 360 -7.11 8.35 -0.01
C ILE A 360 -5.73 7.70 0.02
N PHE A 361 -4.95 7.97 -1.02
CA PHE A 361 -3.55 7.54 -1.16
C PHE A 361 -2.79 8.54 -2.05
N LEU A 362 -1.45 8.50 -1.98
CA LEU A 362 -0.60 9.34 -2.79
C LEU A 362 -0.71 8.98 -4.26
N VAL A 363 -0.81 10.00 -5.10
CA VAL A 363 -1.09 9.84 -6.54
C VAL A 363 0.01 9.10 -7.31
N HIS A 364 1.27 9.25 -6.88
CA HIS A 364 2.42 8.76 -7.63
C HIS A 364 3.64 8.55 -6.71
N LYS A 365 4.50 7.57 -7.07
CA LYS A 365 5.73 7.23 -6.34
C LYS A 365 6.70 8.41 -6.15
N SER A 366 6.74 9.31 -7.11
CA SER A 366 7.48 10.59 -7.03
C SER A 366 7.13 11.41 -5.78
N VAL A 367 5.87 11.35 -5.34
CA VAL A 367 5.43 12.05 -4.12
C VAL A 367 5.98 11.35 -2.90
N GLU A 368 6.06 10.02 -2.91
CA GLU A 368 6.71 9.26 -1.83
C GLU A 368 8.20 9.60 -1.73
N GLU A 369 8.91 9.65 -2.86
CA GLU A 369 10.32 10.08 -2.93
C GLU A 369 10.48 11.51 -2.38
N PHE A 370 9.57 12.41 -2.73
CA PHE A 370 9.56 13.79 -2.22
C PHE A 370 9.30 13.88 -0.71
N VAL A 371 8.36 13.08 -0.18
CA VAL A 371 8.10 13.04 1.26
C VAL A 371 9.36 12.65 2.02
N LEU A 372 10.12 11.68 1.52
CA LEU A 372 11.41 11.33 2.12
C LEU A 372 12.45 12.47 2.03
N GLU A 373 12.46 13.25 0.93
CA GLU A 373 13.38 14.38 0.78
C GLU A 373 13.10 15.52 1.77
N ILE A 374 11.84 15.85 2.03
CA ILE A 374 11.49 16.97 2.93
C ILE A 374 11.56 16.61 4.42
N VAL A 375 11.58 15.31 4.72
CA VAL A 375 11.51 14.75 6.08
C VAL A 375 12.91 14.36 6.63
N LYS A 376 14.00 14.79 5.97
CA LYS A 376 15.38 14.33 6.27
C LYS A 376 15.72 14.22 7.79
N PRO A 377 16.36 13.10 8.22
CA PRO A 377 16.66 12.77 9.62
C PRO A 377 17.43 13.87 10.38
N PRO A 378 17.30 13.94 11.73
CA PRO A 378 17.15 12.78 12.61
C PRO A 378 15.83 12.68 13.42
N HIS A 379 14.81 13.49 13.14
CA HIS A 379 13.67 13.60 14.10
C HIS A 379 12.27 13.30 13.57
N GLN A 380 12.10 13.06 12.27
CA GLN A 380 10.80 12.74 11.71
C GLN A 380 11.04 11.66 10.65
N HIS A 381 10.66 10.42 10.91
CA HIS A 381 10.58 9.38 9.88
C HIS A 381 9.09 9.09 9.66
N PRO A 382 8.60 8.90 8.43
CA PRO A 382 7.17 8.67 8.20
C PRO A 382 6.59 7.49 9.00
N GLU A 383 7.32 6.37 9.11
CA GLU A 383 6.88 5.21 9.91
C GLU A 383 6.81 5.56 11.41
N LYS A 384 7.76 6.37 11.92
CA LYS A 384 7.73 6.83 13.31
C LYS A 384 6.57 7.77 13.57
N CYS A 385 6.30 8.67 12.63
CA CYS A 385 5.23 9.65 12.73
C CYS A 385 3.87 8.96 12.84
N ILE A 386 3.56 8.02 11.93
CA ILE A 386 2.28 7.32 11.98
C ILE A 386 2.21 6.35 13.17
N PHE A 387 3.32 5.71 13.56
CA PHE A 387 3.38 4.90 14.78
C PHE A 387 2.99 5.72 16.02
N ASP A 388 3.62 6.88 16.22
CA ASP A 388 3.34 7.77 17.35
C ASP A 388 1.89 8.25 17.35
N ILE A 389 1.33 8.54 16.17
CA ILE A 389 -0.07 8.93 16.03
C ILE A 389 -0.98 7.75 16.40
N CYS A 390 -0.73 6.54 15.91
CA CYS A 390 -1.53 5.36 16.23
C CYS A 390 -1.51 5.06 17.73
N VAL A 391 -0.33 4.99 18.36
CA VAL A 391 -0.21 4.68 19.79
C VAL A 391 -0.85 5.78 20.64
N ARG A 392 -0.60 7.05 20.32
CA ARG A 392 -1.23 8.18 21.01
C ARG A 392 -2.75 8.18 20.84
N TYR A 393 -3.25 7.77 19.68
CA TYR A 393 -4.68 7.65 19.43
C TYR A 393 -5.29 6.55 20.28
N LEU A 394 -4.65 5.37 20.36
CA LEU A 394 -5.14 4.26 21.16
C LEU A 394 -5.10 4.56 22.66
N LEU A 395 -4.20 5.44 23.11
CA LEU A 395 -4.09 5.90 24.49
C LEU A 395 -5.05 7.05 24.85
N LEU A 396 -6.00 7.43 23.98
CA LEU A 396 -7.04 8.39 24.34
C LEU A 396 -7.91 7.85 25.48
N ASP A 397 -8.37 8.75 26.36
CA ASP A 397 -9.00 8.40 27.62
C ASP A 397 -10.27 7.57 27.39
N GLU A 398 -11.16 7.92 26.47
CA GLU A 398 -12.38 7.18 26.20
C GLU A 398 -12.11 5.70 25.81
N ILE A 399 -11.00 5.42 25.12
CA ILE A 399 -10.61 4.05 24.72
C ILE A 399 -10.15 3.24 25.94
N GLY A 400 -9.62 3.89 26.98
CA GLY A 400 -9.23 3.25 28.23
C GLY A 400 -10.37 3.07 29.24
N HIS A 401 -11.45 3.83 29.12
CA HIS A 401 -12.54 3.84 30.10
C HIS A 401 -13.81 3.10 29.65
N PHE A 402 -14.03 2.94 28.33
CA PHE A 402 -15.21 2.27 27.80
C PHE A 402 -14.86 0.98 27.05
N HIS A 403 -15.68 -0.07 27.13
CA HIS A 403 -15.47 -1.33 26.39
C HIS A 403 -15.95 -1.22 24.94
N LEU A 404 -15.14 -1.67 23.98
CA LEU A 404 -15.40 -1.63 22.52
C LEU A 404 -16.77 -2.21 22.16
N LEU A 405 -17.06 -3.39 22.68
CA LEU A 405 -18.31 -4.12 22.48
C LEU A 405 -19.13 -4.08 23.77
N SER A 406 -20.43 -3.93 23.63
CA SER A 406 -21.38 -4.13 24.74
C SER A 406 -21.41 -5.60 25.19
N GLU A 407 -21.86 -5.85 26.42
CA GLU A 407 -22.04 -7.22 26.91
C GLU A 407 -22.99 -8.04 26.02
N GLU A 408 -24.04 -7.42 25.49
CA GLU A 408 -24.97 -8.07 24.55
C GLU A 408 -24.27 -8.46 23.24
N GLN A 409 -23.44 -7.59 22.68
CA GLN A 409 -22.66 -7.89 21.47
C GLN A 409 -21.64 -9.01 21.71
N ILE A 410 -20.96 -9.02 22.86
CA ILE A 410 -20.04 -10.09 23.25
C ILE A 410 -20.79 -11.42 23.36
N LEU A 411 -21.90 -11.45 24.11
CA LEU A 411 -22.73 -12.64 24.27
C LEU A 411 -23.27 -13.12 22.92
N SER A 412 -23.69 -12.22 22.03
CA SER A 412 -24.16 -12.57 20.70
C SER A 412 -23.07 -13.21 19.84
N SER A 413 -21.83 -12.70 19.94
CA SER A 413 -20.67 -13.27 19.24
C SER A 413 -20.29 -14.63 19.80
N GLU A 414 -20.31 -14.81 21.13
CA GLU A 414 -19.98 -16.08 21.78
C GLU A 414 -21.05 -17.15 21.51
N LEU A 415 -22.34 -16.77 21.54
CA LEU A 415 -23.45 -17.67 21.21
C LEU A 415 -23.42 -18.12 19.74
N ARG A 416 -23.06 -17.24 18.81
CA ARG A 416 -22.86 -17.61 17.40
C ARG A 416 -21.73 -18.61 17.23
N GLN A 417 -20.57 -18.36 17.83
CA GLN A 417 -19.46 -19.33 17.82
C GLN A 417 -19.85 -20.67 18.45
N ALA A 418 -20.65 -20.66 19.51
CA ALA A 418 -21.18 -21.88 20.11
C ALA A 418 -22.16 -22.61 19.17
N THR A 419 -23.03 -21.89 18.45
CA THR A 419 -23.95 -22.51 17.49
C THR A 419 -23.22 -23.14 16.30
N ASP A 420 -22.14 -22.52 15.82
CA ASP A 420 -21.27 -23.11 14.80
C ASP A 420 -20.57 -24.39 15.30
N LEU A 421 -20.24 -24.46 16.60
CA LEU A 421 -19.68 -25.68 17.23
C LEU A 421 -20.70 -26.81 17.39
N PHE A 422 -22.01 -26.51 17.41
CA PHE A 422 -23.11 -27.48 17.50
C PHE A 422 -23.79 -27.78 16.16
N ALA A 423 -23.31 -27.20 15.05
CA ALA A 423 -23.72 -27.57 13.71
C ALA A 423 -23.14 -28.94 13.37
N ASP A 424 -23.76 -30.00 13.90
CA ASP A 424 -23.49 -31.37 13.51
C ASP A 424 -23.63 -31.48 11.99
N SER A 425 -22.57 -31.96 11.36
CA SER A 425 -22.50 -32.44 9.99
C SER A 425 -23.82 -33.06 9.53
N LEU A 426 -24.62 -32.32 8.76
CA LEU A 426 -25.57 -32.72 7.71
C LEU A 426 -26.31 -31.47 7.22
N SER A 427 -26.02 -31.07 5.97
CA SER A 427 -26.55 -29.93 5.20
C SER A 427 -26.00 -28.53 5.56
N GLY A 428 -24.98 -28.09 4.82
CA GLY A 428 -24.70 -26.66 4.64
C GLY A 428 -23.45 -26.09 5.29
N ALA A 429 -22.55 -26.89 5.85
CA ALA A 429 -21.19 -26.41 6.13
C ALA A 429 -20.54 -26.07 4.79
N GLN A 430 -20.54 -24.78 4.42
CA GLN A 430 -19.63 -24.26 3.42
C GLN A 430 -18.24 -24.59 3.95
N GLU A 431 -17.64 -25.66 3.41
CA GLU A 431 -16.21 -25.89 3.50
C GLU A 431 -15.52 -24.57 3.24
N TYR A 432 -14.57 -24.22 4.11
CA TYR A 432 -13.65 -23.11 3.90
C TYR A 432 -13.10 -23.22 2.47
N ASN A 433 -13.63 -22.41 1.57
CA ASN A 433 -13.18 -22.36 0.21
C ASN A 433 -12.02 -21.36 0.22
N GLU A 434 -10.79 -21.84 0.03
CA GLU A 434 -9.58 -21.00 -0.01
C GLU A 434 -9.65 -19.89 -1.08
N ASP A 435 -10.69 -19.91 -1.93
CA ASP A 435 -11.02 -18.93 -2.96
C ASP A 435 -12.07 -17.88 -2.54
N CYS A 436 -12.67 -17.93 -1.33
CA CYS A 436 -13.60 -16.90 -0.86
C CYS A 436 -12.86 -15.65 -0.37
N ASP A 437 -13.11 -14.51 -1.01
CA ASP A 437 -12.70 -13.21 -0.50
C ASP A 437 -13.39 -12.99 0.87
N TRP A 438 -12.65 -12.55 1.88
CA TRP A 438 -13.22 -12.27 3.21
C TRP A 438 -14.37 -11.26 3.12
N ASP A 439 -14.33 -10.38 2.13
CA ASP A 439 -15.37 -9.42 1.81
C ASP A 439 -16.68 -10.10 1.35
N GLU A 440 -16.61 -11.26 0.67
CA GLU A 440 -17.79 -12.05 0.28
C GLU A 440 -18.35 -12.86 1.46
N TRP A 441 -17.48 -13.42 2.31
CA TRP A 441 -17.90 -14.14 3.51
C TRP A 441 -18.58 -13.21 4.52
N GLU A 442 -18.06 -11.99 4.69
CA GLU A 442 -18.58 -11.02 5.65
C GLU A 442 -19.71 -10.14 5.09
N ALA A 443 -20.16 -10.37 3.86
CA ALA A 443 -21.17 -9.53 3.22
C ALA A 443 -22.47 -9.46 4.04
N ASP A 444 -22.92 -10.60 4.56
CA ASP A 444 -24.16 -10.75 5.33
C ASP A 444 -23.97 -10.69 6.86
N GLU A 445 -22.76 -10.42 7.32
CA GLU A 445 -22.42 -10.43 8.73
C GLU A 445 -22.78 -9.14 9.47
N THR A 446 -23.14 -9.28 10.75
CA THR A 446 -23.51 -8.16 11.62
C THR A 446 -22.26 -7.35 12.00
N ARG A 447 -22.28 -6.04 11.72
CA ARG A 447 -21.18 -5.12 12.02
C ARG A 447 -21.49 -4.24 13.22
N PHE A 448 -20.46 -3.92 13.99
CA PHE A 448 -20.50 -2.87 15.01
C PHE A 448 -19.80 -1.61 14.47
N ASP A 449 -20.21 -0.43 14.94
CA ASP A 449 -19.55 0.82 14.59
C ASP A 449 -18.78 1.38 15.80
N PRO A 450 -17.43 1.37 15.78
CA PRO A 450 -16.62 1.94 16.86
C PRO A 450 -16.86 3.44 17.08
N THR A 451 -17.43 4.14 16.10
CA THR A 451 -17.64 5.59 16.13
C THR A 451 -18.95 6.01 16.80
N GLU A 452 -19.88 5.06 17.00
CA GLU A 452 -21.13 5.31 17.71
C GLU A 452 -20.88 5.74 19.17
N SER A 453 -21.63 6.76 19.60
CA SER A 453 -21.62 7.23 20.99
C SER A 453 -22.09 6.12 21.92
N ARG A 454 -21.47 6.06 23.10
CA ARG A 454 -21.76 5.05 24.12
C ARG A 454 -22.43 5.67 25.32
N ALA A 455 -23.16 4.85 26.08
CA ALA A 455 -23.77 5.29 27.33
C ALA A 455 -22.71 5.92 28.26
N GLY A 456 -22.81 7.22 28.47
CA GLY A 456 -21.85 7.99 29.29
C GLY A 456 -20.67 8.62 28.53
N ALA A 457 -20.61 8.52 27.20
CA ALA A 457 -19.58 9.16 26.36
C ALA A 457 -20.22 10.04 25.26
N GLU A 458 -19.77 11.30 25.15
CA GLU A 458 -20.27 12.23 24.12
C GLU A 458 -19.90 11.78 22.70
N HIS A 459 -18.83 11.01 22.53
CA HIS A 459 -18.34 10.48 21.25
C HIS A 459 -17.97 9.00 21.40
N GLY A 460 -18.03 8.24 20.30
CA GLY A 460 -17.43 6.90 20.23
C GLY A 460 -15.90 6.95 20.21
N PHE A 461 -15.24 5.97 19.59
CA PHE A 461 -13.77 5.92 19.50
C PHE A 461 -13.18 6.74 18.34
N GLY A 462 -14.03 7.41 17.56
CA GLY A 462 -13.64 8.23 16.43
C GLY A 462 -13.13 7.43 15.22
N HIS A 463 -13.00 8.10 14.07
CA HIS A 463 -12.86 7.41 12.78
C HIS A 463 -11.48 6.79 12.52
N PHE A 464 -10.44 7.10 13.30
CA PHE A 464 -9.10 6.54 13.10
C PHE A 464 -8.81 5.30 13.98
N PHE A 465 -9.72 4.96 14.90
CA PHE A 465 -9.55 3.86 15.85
C PHE A 465 -9.25 2.50 15.18
N VAL A 466 -10.00 2.17 14.13
CA VAL A 466 -9.86 0.90 13.40
C VAL A 466 -8.48 0.80 12.76
N TYR A 467 -8.08 1.84 12.01
CA TYR A 467 -6.75 1.87 11.40
C TYR A 467 -5.65 1.75 12.45
N ALA A 468 -5.72 2.55 13.52
CA ALA A 468 -4.73 2.55 14.58
C ALA A 468 -4.61 1.16 15.22
N SER A 469 -5.73 0.54 15.60
CA SER A 469 -5.77 -0.79 16.22
C SER A 469 -5.22 -1.90 15.31
N CYS A 470 -5.49 -1.82 14.01
CA CYS A 470 -5.08 -2.86 13.07
C CYS A 470 -3.61 -2.74 12.62
N HIS A 471 -3.09 -1.52 12.50
CA HIS A 471 -1.81 -1.29 11.82
C HIS A 471 -0.68 -0.71 12.68
N TRP A 472 -0.92 -0.32 13.94
CA TRP A 472 0.18 0.19 14.78
C TRP A 472 1.31 -0.83 14.96
N ILE A 473 0.99 -2.13 15.03
CA ILE A 473 1.97 -3.22 15.10
C ILE A 473 2.76 -3.41 13.80
N ASP A 474 2.19 -3.07 12.64
CA ASP A 474 2.89 -3.09 11.36
C ASP A 474 3.95 -1.98 11.31
N HIS A 475 3.60 -0.81 11.86
CA HIS A 475 4.52 0.31 11.99
C HIS A 475 5.60 0.04 13.04
N LEU A 476 5.25 -0.58 14.17
CA LEU A 476 6.20 -1.04 15.18
C LEU A 476 7.27 -1.99 14.59
N GLY A 477 6.83 -2.89 13.71
CA GLY A 477 7.71 -3.82 13.00
C GLY A 477 8.66 -3.18 12.00
N ALA A 478 8.40 -1.92 11.59
CA ALA A 478 9.19 -1.19 10.60
C ALA A 478 10.11 -0.11 11.23
N LEU A 479 10.16 0.01 12.56
CA LEU A 479 11.04 0.96 13.25
C LEU A 479 12.49 0.46 13.30
N ASP A 480 13.43 1.38 13.16
CA ASP A 480 14.87 1.15 13.29
C ASP A 480 15.45 1.73 14.60
N LEU A 481 16.77 1.63 14.79
CA LEU A 481 17.47 2.14 15.98
C LEU A 481 17.34 3.66 16.14
N GLU A 482 17.22 4.42 15.05
CA GLU A 482 17.14 5.88 15.08
C GLU A 482 15.73 6.35 15.45
N ASN A 483 14.72 5.51 15.21
CA ASN A 483 13.31 5.82 15.38
C ASN A 483 12.62 4.94 16.42
N LEU A 484 13.31 4.61 17.51
CA LEU A 484 12.77 3.72 18.55
C LEU A 484 11.44 4.22 19.14
N ALA A 485 10.55 3.27 19.36
CA ALA A 485 9.30 3.51 20.05
C ALA A 485 9.55 4.01 21.48
N ARG A 486 8.63 4.82 22.00
CA ARG A 486 8.64 5.16 23.43
C ARG A 486 8.16 3.94 24.21
N ARG A 487 9.09 3.26 24.88
CA ARG A 487 8.82 2.06 25.70
C ARG A 487 7.60 2.21 26.61
N GLY A 488 7.51 3.31 27.34
CA GLY A 488 6.40 3.57 28.28
C GLY A 488 5.02 3.66 27.61
N ASP A 489 4.94 4.09 26.35
CA ASP A 489 3.67 4.13 25.63
C ASP A 489 3.22 2.72 25.21
N ILE A 490 4.17 1.84 24.82
CA ILE A 490 3.89 0.42 24.54
C ILE A 490 3.48 -0.30 25.83
N GLU A 491 4.23 -0.10 26.91
CA GLU A 491 3.93 -0.70 28.21
C GLU A 491 2.55 -0.29 28.72
N ARG A 492 2.16 0.98 28.52
CA ARG A 492 0.83 1.48 28.90
C ARG A 492 -0.28 0.91 28.04
N LEU A 493 -0.11 0.90 26.71
CA LEU A 493 -1.09 0.37 25.76
C LEU A 493 -1.31 -1.13 25.97
N CYS A 494 -0.23 -1.84 26.27
CA CYS A 494 -0.20 -3.29 26.40
C CYS A 494 -0.22 -3.76 27.87
N HIS A 495 -0.58 -2.87 28.82
CA HIS A 495 -0.62 -3.24 30.23
C HIS A 495 -1.62 -4.38 30.43
N VAL A 496 -1.16 -5.46 31.06
CA VAL A 496 -1.96 -6.65 31.35
C VAL A 496 -3.24 -6.28 32.11
N GLY A 497 -4.39 -6.76 31.65
CA GLY A 497 -5.69 -6.49 32.27
C GLY A 497 -6.25 -5.08 32.03
N SER A 498 -5.58 -4.21 31.27
CA SER A 498 -6.10 -2.90 30.92
C SER A 498 -7.21 -2.98 29.87
N THR A 499 -8.16 -2.03 29.96
CA THR A 499 -9.20 -1.86 28.93
C THR A 499 -8.59 -1.49 27.57
N TRP A 500 -7.46 -0.78 27.54
CA TRP A 500 -6.73 -0.46 26.31
C TRP A 500 -6.30 -1.72 25.56
N LEU A 501 -5.61 -2.63 26.25
CA LEU A 501 -5.16 -3.91 25.68
C LEU A 501 -6.35 -4.72 25.16
N ARG A 502 -7.42 -4.82 25.96
CA ARG A 502 -8.65 -5.53 25.57
C ARG A 502 -9.28 -4.92 24.31
N ASN A 503 -9.51 -3.61 24.29
CA ASN A 503 -10.14 -2.94 23.15
C ASN A 503 -9.31 -3.01 21.88
N TRP A 504 -7.98 -2.86 22.00
CA TRP A 504 -7.09 -3.05 20.87
C TRP A 504 -7.21 -4.47 20.30
N ILE A 505 -7.12 -5.50 21.14
CA ILE A 505 -7.18 -6.90 20.69
C ILE A 505 -8.53 -7.24 20.06
N GLU A 506 -9.63 -6.80 20.69
CA GLU A 506 -10.97 -7.03 20.14
C GLU A 506 -11.14 -6.39 18.75
N GLN A 507 -10.61 -5.18 18.54
CA GLN A 507 -10.62 -4.53 17.23
C GLN A 507 -9.65 -5.19 16.24
N HIS A 508 -8.44 -5.57 16.68
CA HIS A 508 -7.42 -6.16 15.82
C HIS A 508 -7.89 -7.48 15.19
N ARG A 509 -8.65 -8.28 15.94
CA ARG A 509 -9.30 -9.52 15.45
C ARG A 509 -10.48 -9.28 14.51
N ARG A 510 -10.96 -8.04 14.40
CA ARG A 510 -12.16 -7.62 13.64
C ARG A 510 -11.85 -6.40 12.77
N PRO A 511 -10.90 -6.50 11.82
CA PRO A 511 -10.45 -5.35 11.03
C PRO A 511 -11.57 -4.66 10.22
N ASP A 512 -12.61 -5.40 9.86
CA ASP A 512 -13.79 -4.88 9.13
C ASP A 512 -15.04 -4.75 10.01
N CYS A 513 -14.81 -4.73 11.34
CA CYS A 513 -15.81 -4.46 12.38
C CYS A 513 -17.02 -5.43 12.35
N VAL A 514 -16.81 -6.65 11.88
CA VAL A 514 -17.75 -7.76 12.01
C VAL A 514 -17.73 -8.29 13.44
N LEU A 515 -18.88 -8.63 14.02
CA LEU A 515 -18.97 -9.14 15.40
C LEU A 515 -18.19 -10.45 15.59
N ASN A 516 -18.20 -11.32 14.58
CA ASN A 516 -17.42 -12.55 14.56
C ASN A 516 -15.92 -12.23 14.31
N PRO A 517 -15.02 -12.66 15.20
CA PRO A 517 -13.59 -12.41 15.03
C PRO A 517 -13.00 -13.30 13.93
N ARG A 518 -12.14 -12.71 13.08
CA ARG A 518 -11.45 -13.44 12.00
C ARG A 518 -10.43 -14.47 12.50
N PHE A 519 -9.88 -14.24 13.68
CA PHE A 519 -8.86 -15.10 14.26
C PHE A 519 -8.91 -15.10 15.78
N THR A 520 -8.33 -16.14 16.39
CA THR A 520 -8.18 -16.26 17.84
C THR A 520 -6.96 -15.47 18.32
N PHE A 521 -7.18 -14.56 19.26
CA PHE A 521 -6.13 -13.75 19.89
C PHE A 521 -6.65 -13.33 21.27
N ASP A 522 -6.32 -14.08 22.31
CA ASP A 522 -6.83 -13.86 23.67
C ASP A 522 -5.95 -12.85 24.41
N TYR A 523 -6.52 -11.71 24.81
CA TYR A 523 -5.78 -10.64 25.48
C TYR A 523 -5.17 -11.04 26.83
N SER A 524 -5.66 -12.08 27.48
CA SER A 524 -5.09 -12.59 28.74
C SER A 524 -3.71 -13.25 28.55
N LEU A 525 -3.39 -13.64 27.31
CA LEU A 525 -2.15 -14.33 26.96
C LEU A 525 -1.04 -13.40 26.46
N TYR A 526 -1.31 -12.10 26.35
CA TYR A 526 -0.37 -11.12 25.80
C TYR A 526 -0.03 -10.03 26.80
N ASP A 527 1.24 -9.67 26.80
CA ASP A 527 1.80 -8.56 27.56
C ASP A 527 2.75 -7.76 26.64
N PRO A 528 3.33 -6.64 27.12
CA PRO A 528 4.13 -5.76 26.27
C PRO A 528 5.29 -6.50 25.57
N LEU A 529 5.98 -7.40 26.27
CA LEU A 529 7.11 -8.16 25.71
C LEU A 529 6.63 -9.16 24.65
N SER A 530 5.53 -9.88 24.90
CA SER A 530 4.97 -10.85 23.96
C SER A 530 4.58 -10.21 22.63
N ILE A 531 4.00 -9.01 22.69
CA ILE A 531 3.58 -8.24 21.49
C ILE A 531 4.81 -7.76 20.71
N VAL A 532 5.80 -7.19 21.40
CA VAL A 532 7.05 -6.75 20.74
C VAL A 532 7.82 -7.95 20.17
N ALA A 533 7.84 -9.08 20.86
CA ALA A 533 8.45 -10.32 20.39
C ALA A 533 7.77 -10.84 19.11
N LEU A 534 6.45 -10.75 18.99
CA LEU A 534 5.72 -11.18 17.80
C LEU A 534 5.79 -10.18 16.65
N PHE A 535 5.67 -8.87 16.94
CA PHE A 535 5.38 -7.85 15.93
C PHE A 535 6.42 -6.75 15.81
N GLY A 536 7.18 -6.46 16.87
CA GLY A 536 8.19 -5.40 16.86
C GLY A 536 9.39 -5.73 15.99
N SER A 537 10.13 -4.71 15.56
CA SER A 537 11.39 -4.89 14.86
C SER A 537 12.45 -5.49 15.79
N ASP A 538 13.53 -6.03 15.22
CA ASP A 538 14.60 -6.64 16.01
C ASP A 538 15.29 -5.62 16.93
N THR A 539 15.32 -4.36 16.53
CA THR A 539 15.89 -3.26 17.31
C THR A 539 15.02 -2.90 18.51
N VAL A 540 13.69 -2.80 18.31
CA VAL A 540 12.74 -2.54 19.40
C VAL A 540 12.69 -3.73 20.36
N PHE A 541 12.72 -4.95 19.85
CA PHE A 541 12.77 -6.16 20.67
C PHE A 541 14.03 -6.21 21.55
N ALA A 542 15.19 -5.94 20.97
CA ALA A 542 16.45 -5.90 21.73
C ALA A 542 16.46 -4.78 22.79
N ASP A 543 15.96 -3.58 22.47
CA ASP A 543 15.84 -2.48 23.45
C ASP A 543 14.88 -2.84 24.59
N MET A 544 13.74 -3.48 24.28
CA MET A 544 12.79 -3.90 25.30
C MET A 544 13.38 -4.97 26.22
N LEU A 545 14.13 -5.93 25.65
CA LEU A 545 14.77 -6.99 26.43
C LEU A 545 15.87 -6.46 27.36
N ALA A 546 16.63 -5.45 26.90
CA ALA A 546 17.78 -4.93 27.65
C ALA A 546 17.39 -3.95 28.76
N ASN A 547 16.33 -3.15 28.56
CA ASN A 547 16.11 -1.94 29.33
C ASN A 547 14.74 -1.88 30.05
N SER A 548 13.92 -2.93 29.99
CA SER A 548 12.59 -2.95 30.64
C SER A 548 12.63 -3.59 32.03
N ASP A 549 11.79 -3.09 32.94
CA ASP A 549 11.60 -3.68 34.26
C ASP A 549 10.46 -4.72 34.22
N PHE A 550 10.83 -5.97 33.95
CA PHE A 550 9.89 -7.10 33.90
C PHE A 550 9.27 -7.45 35.26
N LYS A 551 9.68 -6.81 36.36
CA LYS A 551 9.03 -6.95 37.68
C LYS A 551 7.88 -5.95 37.88
N SER A 552 7.72 -4.99 36.97
CA SER A 552 6.62 -4.02 37.04
C SER A 552 5.27 -4.67 36.74
N SER A 553 4.18 -4.07 37.24
CA SER A 553 2.82 -4.58 37.05
C SER A 553 2.33 -4.56 35.60
N SER A 554 3.08 -3.91 34.70
CA SER A 554 2.78 -3.86 33.27
C SER A 554 3.02 -5.21 32.59
N TYR A 555 3.82 -6.10 33.19
CA TYR A 555 4.20 -7.40 32.63
C TYR A 555 3.53 -8.56 33.37
N SER A 556 3.37 -9.68 32.67
CA SER A 556 2.97 -10.93 33.33
C SER A 556 4.12 -11.50 34.17
N ALA A 557 3.81 -12.25 35.23
CA ALA A 557 4.82 -12.85 36.10
C ALA A 557 5.81 -13.76 35.35
N GLU A 558 5.35 -14.39 34.25
CA GLU A 558 6.13 -15.28 33.38
C GLU A 558 6.32 -14.68 31.98
N THR A 559 6.49 -13.35 31.88
CA THR A 559 6.53 -12.61 30.60
C THR A 559 7.50 -13.18 29.56
N ILE A 560 8.69 -13.60 29.99
CA ILE A 560 9.71 -14.14 29.08
C ILE A 560 9.30 -15.52 28.54
N GLU A 561 8.73 -16.38 29.38
CA GLU A 561 8.25 -17.72 28.99
C GLU A 561 7.02 -17.61 28.08
N ASN A 562 6.09 -16.72 28.41
CA ASN A 562 4.92 -16.41 27.60
C ASN A 562 5.33 -15.91 26.20
N ALA A 563 6.25 -14.96 26.12
CA ALA A 563 6.76 -14.46 24.84
C ALA A 563 7.40 -15.57 23.99
N ALA A 564 8.16 -16.49 24.60
CA ALA A 564 8.76 -17.64 23.92
C ALA A 564 7.69 -18.63 23.42
N ALA A 565 6.66 -18.91 24.22
CA ALA A 565 5.55 -19.77 23.83
C ALA A 565 4.77 -19.18 22.64
N GLN A 566 4.49 -17.87 22.66
CA GLN A 566 3.83 -17.17 21.56
C GLN A 566 4.68 -17.20 20.27
N LEU A 567 5.99 -17.01 20.36
CA LEU A 567 6.90 -17.14 19.22
C LEU A 567 6.91 -18.56 18.63
N ARG A 568 6.83 -19.60 19.46
CA ARG A 568 6.73 -21.00 19.00
C ARG A 568 5.41 -21.27 18.29
N GLN A 569 4.30 -20.73 18.80
CA GLN A 569 2.96 -20.96 18.26
C GLN A 569 2.70 -20.14 16.98
N TRP A 570 3.14 -18.88 16.95
CA TRP A 570 2.73 -17.91 15.93
C TRP A 570 3.88 -17.31 15.12
N GLY A 571 5.13 -17.54 15.49
CA GLY A 571 6.29 -16.86 14.89
C GLY A 571 6.47 -17.13 13.38
N GLY A 572 6.02 -18.29 12.89
CA GLY A 572 5.96 -18.59 11.46
C GLY A 572 4.68 -18.09 10.77
N LYS A 573 3.52 -18.16 11.46
CA LYS A 573 2.19 -17.84 10.90
C LYS A 573 1.87 -16.35 10.82
N THR A 574 2.45 -15.54 11.71
CA THR A 574 2.28 -14.07 11.72
C THR A 574 2.92 -13.37 10.50
N GLN A 575 3.62 -14.11 9.65
CA GLN A 575 4.09 -13.66 8.34
C GLN A 575 2.99 -13.74 7.25
N VAL A 576 1.99 -14.62 7.43
CA VAL A 576 1.01 -15.02 6.39
C VAL A 576 -0.29 -14.20 6.44
N THR A 577 -0.74 -13.75 7.61
CA THR A 577 -2.00 -12.98 7.78
C THR A 577 -1.89 -11.48 7.49
N ARG A 578 -0.74 -11.00 7.00
CA ARG A 578 -0.50 -9.58 6.79
C ARG A 578 -1.10 -9.11 5.47
N SER A 579 -2.37 -8.71 5.55
CA SER A 579 -3.03 -7.93 4.49
C SER A 579 -2.13 -6.76 4.05
N ARG A 580 -1.95 -6.65 2.72
CA ARG A 580 -1.28 -5.57 1.96
C ARG A 580 -0.50 -4.55 2.82
N GLY A 581 0.81 -4.74 3.03
CA GLY A 581 1.64 -3.66 3.57
C GLY A 581 3.07 -4.08 3.89
N ARG A 582 4.05 -3.23 3.54
CA ARG A 582 5.50 -3.30 3.83
C ARG A 582 5.93 -4.29 4.91
N VAL A 583 6.19 -5.54 4.53
CA VAL A 583 6.90 -6.51 5.37
C VAL A 583 8.39 -6.25 5.16
N GLN A 584 9.07 -5.73 6.18
CA GLN A 584 10.53 -5.82 6.24
C GLN A 584 10.91 -7.26 6.63
N ALA A 585 11.87 -7.83 5.92
CA ALA A 585 12.51 -9.08 6.31
C ALA A 585 13.13 -8.92 7.70
N ARG A 586 12.81 -9.84 8.62
CA ARG A 586 13.36 -9.84 9.98
C ARG A 586 14.81 -10.32 9.93
N GLN A 587 15.72 -9.65 10.65
CA GLN A 587 17.10 -10.10 10.86
C GLN A 587 17.15 -11.36 11.74
N PHE A 588 16.21 -11.50 12.69
CA PHE A 588 16.04 -12.73 13.46
C PHE A 588 14.79 -13.49 13.02
N GLY A 589 14.99 -14.73 12.57
CA GLY A 589 13.91 -15.72 12.54
C GLY A 589 13.34 -15.94 13.95
N SER A 590 12.15 -16.53 14.06
CA SER A 590 11.50 -16.83 15.35
C SER A 590 12.43 -17.56 16.33
N GLN A 591 13.29 -18.45 15.83
CA GLN A 591 14.32 -19.16 16.61
C GLN A 591 15.38 -18.24 17.22
N GLY A 592 15.83 -17.20 16.53
CA GLY A 592 16.82 -16.25 17.04
C GLY A 592 16.28 -15.42 18.21
N ARG A 593 14.99 -15.01 18.14
CA ARG A 593 14.33 -14.31 19.25
C ARG A 593 14.10 -15.21 20.45
N ILE A 594 13.75 -16.48 20.22
CA ILE A 594 13.62 -17.48 21.30
C ILE A 594 14.97 -17.64 22.02
N ALA A 595 16.08 -17.79 21.29
CA ALA A 595 17.41 -17.90 21.90
C ALA A 595 17.78 -16.64 22.74
N ALA A 596 17.42 -15.45 22.27
CA ALA A 596 17.64 -14.21 23.02
C ALA A 596 16.82 -14.14 24.32
N LEU A 597 15.57 -14.62 24.30
CA LEU A 597 14.73 -14.73 25.50
C LEU A 597 15.33 -15.73 26.50
N GLU A 598 15.76 -16.90 26.03
CA GLU A 598 16.39 -17.93 26.86
C GLU A 598 17.68 -17.42 27.53
N ASP A 599 18.51 -16.66 26.81
CA ASP A 599 19.69 -16.00 27.36
C ASP A 599 19.35 -14.91 28.40
N ALA A 600 18.25 -14.17 28.20
CA ALA A 600 17.78 -13.19 29.18
C ALA A 600 17.33 -13.85 30.49
N VAL A 601 16.69 -15.03 30.45
CA VAL A 601 16.36 -15.81 31.66
C VAL A 601 17.64 -16.18 32.42
N LEU A 602 18.67 -16.65 31.72
CA LEU A 602 19.95 -17.02 32.33
C LEU A 602 20.64 -15.81 32.97
N ARG A 603 20.58 -14.63 32.34
CA ARG A 603 21.10 -13.37 32.90
C ARG A 603 20.33 -12.85 34.11
N GLN A 604 19.04 -13.18 34.25
CA GLN A 604 18.25 -12.81 35.43
C GLN A 604 18.42 -13.79 36.61
N ALA A 605 18.80 -15.03 36.31
CA ALA A 605 19.07 -16.07 37.31
C ALA A 605 20.50 -16.02 37.88
N SER A 606 21.41 -15.27 37.24
CA SER A 606 22.78 -14.99 37.70
C SER A 606 22.89 -13.64 38.38
#